data_AF-A0A377TRD7-F1
#
_entry.id   AF-A0A377TRD7-F1
#
_cell.length_a   1.000
_cell.length_b   1.000
_cell.length_c   1.000
_cell.angle_alpha   90.00
_cell.angle_beta   90.00
_cell.angle_gamma   90.00
#
_symmetry.space_group_name_H-M   'P 1'
#
loop_
_entity.id
_entity.type
_entity.pdbx_description
1 polymer ?
#
loop_
_entity_poly.entity_id
_entity_poly.type
_entity_poly.pdbx_seq_one_letter_code
_entity_poly.pdbx_strand_id
1 'polypeptide(L)'
;MTANIPVITIDGPGGAGKGTLCKAMAEALGWHLLDSGAIYRVLALAALHHHVDVESEEALVPLAAHLDVRFISTDGNLEVVLEGEDVSSEIRTQEVANAASKVAAFPRVREALLRRQRAFRELPGLIADGRDMGTVVFPDAPVKFSSMPRPMSGRIAACGSCRKRALMLTLNVFCPR
;
A
#
# COMPACT_ATOMS: atom_id res chain seq x y z
N MET A 1 22.14 1.77 -15.97
CA MET A 1 21.94 0.63 -15.04
C MET A 1 20.76 1.00 -14.15
N THR A 2 19.56 0.49 -14.42
CA THR A 2 18.40 0.74 -13.56
C THR A 2 18.65 0.07 -12.23
N ALA A 3 18.93 0.85 -11.19
CA ALA A 3 19.06 0.34 -9.83
C ALA A 3 17.83 -0.52 -9.54
N ASN A 4 18.04 -1.81 -9.28
CA ASN A 4 16.95 -2.74 -9.04
C ASN A 4 16.46 -2.51 -7.60
N ILE A 5 15.68 -1.45 -7.41
CA ILE A 5 15.21 -1.01 -6.10
C ILE A 5 14.37 -2.16 -5.53
N PRO A 6 14.73 -2.71 -4.36
CA PRO A 6 14.04 -3.87 -3.81
C PRO A 6 12.64 -3.47 -3.34
N VAL A 7 11.66 -4.31 -3.68
CA VAL A 7 10.25 -4.11 -3.30
C VAL A 7 9.76 -5.36 -2.56
N ILE A 8 9.12 -5.17 -1.41
CA ILE A 8 8.43 -6.21 -0.68
C ILE A 8 6.94 -5.92 -0.76
N THR A 9 6.16 -6.83 -1.33
CA THR A 9 4.70 -6.68 -1.39
C THR A 9 4.02 -7.53 -0.33
N ILE A 10 3.03 -6.96 0.34
CA ILE A 10 2.24 -7.61 1.37
C ILE A 10 0.77 -7.50 0.97
N ASP A 11 0.26 -8.59 0.40
CA ASP A 11 -1.09 -8.70 -0.13
C ASP A 11 -2.01 -9.43 0.86
N GLY A 12 -3.24 -8.96 1.02
CA GLY A 12 -4.26 -9.70 1.77
C GLY A 12 -5.54 -8.92 2.09
N PRO A 13 -6.56 -9.57 2.66
CA PRO A 13 -7.80 -8.93 3.05
C PRO A 13 -7.60 -7.74 4.01
N GLY A 14 -8.48 -6.74 3.90
CA GLY A 14 -8.54 -5.62 4.84
C GLY A 14 -8.76 -6.13 6.28
N GLY A 15 -8.07 -5.55 7.26
CA GLY A 15 -8.18 -5.96 8.67
C GLY A 15 -7.26 -7.10 9.12
N ALA A 16 -6.45 -7.70 8.24
CA ALA A 16 -5.52 -8.77 8.61
C ALA A 16 -4.26 -8.33 9.40
N GLY A 17 -4.16 -7.05 9.78
CA GLY A 17 -3.00 -6.49 10.48
C GLY A 17 -1.79 -6.19 9.57
N LYS A 18 -2.00 -6.12 8.24
CA LYS A 18 -0.94 -5.88 7.25
C LYS A 18 -0.25 -4.53 7.49
N GLY A 19 -1.02 -3.45 7.66
CA GLY A 19 -0.45 -2.13 7.94
C GLY A 19 0.49 -2.11 9.14
N THR A 20 0.18 -2.83 10.22
CA THR A 20 1.07 -2.95 11.39
C THR A 20 2.36 -3.70 11.07
N LEU A 21 2.28 -4.78 10.28
CA LEU A 21 3.45 -5.53 9.82
C LEU A 21 4.31 -4.68 8.86
N CYS A 22 3.68 -4.01 7.90
CA CYS A 22 4.36 -3.19 6.90
C CYS A 22 5.12 -2.04 7.57
N LYS A 23 4.50 -1.39 8.57
CA LYS A 23 5.15 -0.36 9.40
C LYS A 23 6.38 -0.89 10.13
N ALA A 24 6.23 -2.00 10.86
CA ALA A 24 7.34 -2.61 11.57
C ALA A 24 8.51 -3.02 10.63
N MET A 25 8.20 -3.47 9.41
CA MET A 25 9.22 -3.80 8.40
C MET A 25 9.88 -2.55 7.82
N ALA A 26 9.11 -1.51 7.51
CA ALA A 26 9.62 -0.26 6.99
C ALA A 26 10.57 0.42 8.00
N GLU A 27 10.18 0.46 9.28
CA GLU A 27 11.03 0.96 10.38
C GLU A 27 12.31 0.14 10.56
N ALA A 28 12.20 -1.20 10.57
CA ALA A 28 13.34 -2.08 10.77
C ALA A 28 14.37 -2.02 9.63
N LEU A 29 13.91 -1.74 8.40
CA LEU A 29 14.75 -1.68 7.20
C LEU A 29 15.13 -0.25 6.79
N GLY A 30 14.48 0.77 7.35
CA GLY A 30 14.59 2.16 6.89
C GLY A 30 14.09 2.36 5.46
N TRP A 31 13.07 1.59 5.05
CA TRP A 31 12.53 1.60 3.68
C TRP A 31 11.25 2.43 3.59
N HIS A 32 10.92 2.85 2.37
CA HIS A 32 9.67 3.57 2.10
C HIS A 32 8.47 2.66 2.31
N LEU A 33 7.36 3.22 2.79
CA LEU A 33 6.10 2.50 3.00
C LEU A 33 5.03 3.04 2.06
N LEU A 34 4.40 2.14 1.30
CA LEU A 34 3.30 2.42 0.41
C LEU A 34 2.05 1.68 0.89
N ASP A 35 1.06 2.42 1.39
CA ASP A 35 -0.27 1.88 1.66
C ASP A 35 -1.21 2.23 0.50
N SER A 36 -1.48 1.24 -0.35
CA SER A 36 -2.40 1.43 -1.48
C SER A 36 -3.82 1.79 -1.04
N GLY A 37 -4.27 1.27 0.11
CA GLY A 37 -5.59 1.57 0.65
C GLY A 37 -5.69 3.02 1.10
N ALA A 38 -4.61 3.56 1.68
CA ALA A 38 -4.52 4.98 2.02
C ALA A 38 -4.58 5.86 0.77
N ILE A 39 -3.95 5.48 -0.34
CA ILE A 39 -4.02 6.24 -1.60
C ILE A 39 -5.46 6.39 -2.11
N TYR A 40 -6.24 5.31 -2.15
CA TYR A 40 -7.64 5.41 -2.58
C TYR A 40 -8.48 6.29 -1.63
N ARG A 41 -8.18 6.26 -0.33
CA ARG A 41 -8.84 7.12 0.67
C ARG A 41 -8.46 8.58 0.50
N VAL A 42 -7.19 8.88 0.25
CA VAL A 42 -6.75 10.25 -0.03
C VAL A 42 -7.41 10.79 -1.30
N LEU A 43 -7.50 9.98 -2.37
CA LEU A 43 -8.21 10.37 -3.57
C LEU A 43 -9.70 10.64 -3.30
N ALA A 44 -10.35 9.78 -2.51
CA ALA A 44 -11.74 9.97 -2.13
C ALA A 44 -11.93 11.23 -1.27
N LEU A 45 -11.02 11.49 -0.32
CA LEU A 45 -11.03 12.71 0.49
C LEU A 45 -10.84 13.95 -0.38
N ALA A 46 -9.88 13.93 -1.30
CA ALA A 46 -9.68 15.00 -2.27
C ALA A 46 -10.94 15.23 -3.11
N ALA A 47 -11.62 14.17 -3.55
CA ALA A 47 -12.87 14.31 -4.28
C ALA A 47 -13.96 14.97 -3.44
N LEU A 48 -14.06 14.61 -2.16
CA LEU A 48 -15.00 15.25 -1.22
C LEU A 48 -14.66 16.73 -0.98
N HIS A 49 -13.39 17.08 -0.79
CA HIS A 49 -12.93 18.45 -0.57
C HIS A 49 -13.16 19.35 -1.80
N HIS A 50 -12.89 18.83 -3.00
CA HIS A 50 -13.07 19.55 -4.26
C HIS A 50 -14.51 19.47 -4.80
N HIS A 51 -15.45 18.88 -4.03
CA HIS A 51 -16.84 18.64 -4.44
C HIS A 51 -16.96 17.93 -5.80
N VAL A 52 -16.02 17.03 -6.09
CA VAL A 52 -16.02 16.18 -7.27
C VAL A 52 -16.93 14.99 -7.03
N ASP A 53 -17.74 14.65 -8.02
CA ASP A 53 -18.61 13.50 -7.96
C ASP A 53 -17.80 12.19 -7.91
N VAL A 54 -17.90 11.48 -6.78
CA VAL A 54 -17.25 10.18 -6.54
C VAL A 54 -17.85 9.04 -7.36
N GLU A 55 -18.97 9.27 -8.06
CA GLU A 55 -19.60 8.32 -8.97
C GLU A 55 -19.24 8.59 -10.45
N SER A 56 -18.54 9.69 -10.74
CA SER A 56 -18.12 10.05 -12.10
C SER A 56 -16.65 9.70 -12.36
N GLU A 57 -16.41 8.64 -13.14
CA GLU A 57 -15.06 8.24 -13.53
C GLU A 57 -14.32 9.36 -14.28
N GLU A 58 -15.00 10.10 -15.15
CA GLU A 58 -14.40 11.19 -15.95
C GLU A 58 -13.88 12.33 -15.08
N ALA A 59 -14.56 12.63 -13.97
CA ALA A 59 -14.15 13.68 -13.05
C ALA A 59 -13.04 13.22 -12.10
N LEU A 60 -13.03 11.94 -11.72
CA LEU A 60 -12.02 11.36 -10.82
C LEU A 60 -10.65 11.13 -11.47
N VAL A 61 -10.61 10.80 -12.77
CA VAL A 61 -9.36 10.56 -13.51
C VAL A 61 -8.38 11.74 -13.46
N PRO A 62 -8.76 12.98 -13.80
CA PRO A 62 -7.85 14.12 -13.72
C PRO A 62 -7.42 14.44 -12.29
N LEU A 63 -8.31 14.24 -11.31
CA LEU A 63 -8.00 14.41 -9.90
C LEU A 63 -6.94 13.39 -9.45
N ALA A 64 -7.10 12.11 -9.81
CA ALA A 64 -6.14 11.06 -9.50
C ALA A 64 -4.76 11.30 -10.13
N ALA A 65 -4.73 11.87 -11.35
CA ALA A 65 -3.49 12.20 -12.04
C ALA A 65 -2.71 13.32 -11.33
N HIS A 66 -3.39 14.34 -10.80
CA HIS A 66 -2.77 15.51 -10.18
C HIS A 66 -2.74 15.47 -8.65
N LEU A 67 -3.21 14.39 -8.03
CA LEU A 67 -3.35 14.23 -6.58
C LEU A 67 -2.05 14.47 -5.78
N ASP A 68 -1.83 15.66 -5.22
CA ASP A 68 -0.61 15.93 -4.44
C ASP A 68 -0.64 15.25 -3.06
N VAL A 69 -0.16 14.01 -3.02
CA VAL A 69 -0.07 13.19 -1.81
C VAL A 69 1.37 12.84 -1.46
N ARG A 70 1.71 12.99 -0.18
CA ARG A 70 2.98 12.56 0.39
C ARG A 70 2.73 11.64 1.58
N PHE A 71 3.46 10.53 1.63
CA PHE A 71 3.47 9.60 2.74
C PHE A 71 4.78 9.78 3.49
N ILE A 72 4.71 10.29 4.71
CA ILE A 72 5.87 10.55 5.55
C ILE A 72 5.82 9.56 6.69
N SER A 73 6.87 8.75 6.84
CA SER A 73 6.99 7.82 7.96
C SER A 73 7.96 8.42 8.98
N THR A 74 7.43 8.95 10.08
CA THR A 74 8.21 9.56 11.18
C THR A 74 7.97 8.77 12.45
N ASP A 75 9.03 8.23 13.07
CA ASP A 75 8.98 7.52 14.37
C ASP A 75 7.90 6.41 14.45
N GLY A 76 7.66 5.72 13.33
CA GLY A 76 6.66 4.66 13.20
C GLY A 76 5.20 5.10 13.01
N ASN A 77 4.98 6.40 12.95
CA ASN A 77 3.73 6.99 12.50
C ASN A 77 3.80 7.26 11.00
N LEU A 78 2.76 6.79 10.29
CA LEU A 78 2.55 7.10 8.88
C LEU A 78 1.66 8.33 8.83
N GLU A 79 2.27 9.47 8.51
CA GLU A 79 1.61 10.73 8.22
C GLU A 79 1.28 10.78 6.73
N VAL A 80 0.05 11.17 6.43
CA VAL A 80 -0.48 11.29 5.08
C VAL A 80 -0.82 12.75 4.84
N VAL A 81 -0.03 13.39 3.99
CA VAL A 81 -0.18 14.81 3.67
C VAL A 81 -0.82 14.93 2.30
N LEU A 82 -1.97 15.61 2.22
CA LEU A 82 -2.69 15.95 0.99
C LEU A 82 -2.64 17.46 0.81
N GLU A 83 -2.12 17.94 -0.33
CA GLU A 83 -2.06 19.38 -0.67
C GLU A 83 -1.36 20.25 0.40
N GLY A 84 -0.50 19.64 1.22
CA GLY A 84 0.22 20.31 2.31
C GLY A 84 -0.43 20.18 3.69
N GLU A 85 -1.62 19.58 3.79
CA GLU A 85 -2.33 19.36 5.05
C GLU A 85 -2.25 17.90 5.52
N ASP A 86 -2.07 17.67 6.82
CA ASP A 86 -2.10 16.32 7.39
C ASP A 86 -3.55 15.81 7.47
N VAL A 87 -3.85 14.82 6.64
CA VAL A 87 -5.17 14.18 6.54
C VAL A 87 -5.18 12.75 7.12
N SER A 88 -4.16 12.37 7.90
CA SER A 88 -3.98 11.02 8.43
C SER A 88 -5.17 10.48 9.23
N SER A 89 -5.87 11.36 9.94
CA SER A 89 -7.07 11.05 10.73
C SER A 89 -8.33 11.02 9.85
N GLU A 90 -8.50 11.98 8.96
CA GLU A 90 -9.65 12.11 8.07
C GLU A 90 -9.80 10.93 7.12
N ILE A 91 -8.70 10.44 6.55
CA ILE A 91 -8.73 9.27 5.66
C ILE A 91 -9.19 7.97 6.35
N ARG A 92 -9.27 7.97 7.69
CA ARG A 92 -9.76 6.84 8.50
C ARG A 92 -11.24 6.91 8.81
N THR A 93 -11.92 8.00 8.47
CA THR A 93 -13.36 8.14 8.66
C THR A 93 -14.14 7.15 7.79
N GLN A 94 -15.34 6.79 8.25
CA GLN A 94 -16.21 5.85 7.54
C GLN A 94 -16.69 6.42 6.19
N GLU A 95 -16.92 7.73 6.14
CA GLU A 95 -17.32 8.43 4.92
C GLU A 95 -16.28 8.28 3.82
N VAL A 96 -15.01 8.58 4.13
CA VAL A 96 -13.90 8.42 3.18
C VAL A 96 -13.70 6.94 2.82
N ALA A 97 -13.84 6.00 3.76
CA ALA A 97 -13.74 4.58 3.47
C ALA A 97 -14.82 4.08 2.47
N ASN A 98 -16.04 4.60 2.60
CA ASN A 98 -17.15 4.30 1.69
C ASN A 98 -16.88 4.91 0.30
N ALA A 99 -16.49 6.18 0.24
CA ALA A 99 -16.15 6.85 -1.01
C ALA A 99 -14.96 6.18 -1.72
N ALA A 100 -13.91 5.81 -0.98
CA ALA A 100 -12.75 5.09 -1.51
C ALA A 100 -13.14 3.76 -2.18
N SER A 101 -14.13 3.06 -1.62
CA SER A 101 -14.64 1.81 -2.20
C SER A 101 -15.35 2.04 -3.54
N LYS A 102 -16.08 3.14 -3.68
CA LYS A 102 -16.71 3.54 -4.96
C LYS A 102 -15.64 3.92 -5.99
N VAL A 103 -14.72 4.79 -5.60
CA VAL A 103 -13.63 5.29 -6.45
C VAL A 103 -12.73 4.14 -6.94
N ALA A 104 -12.45 3.16 -6.09
CA ALA A 104 -11.63 1.98 -6.44
C ALA A 104 -12.31 1.03 -7.44
N ALA A 105 -13.62 1.14 -7.67
CA ALA A 105 -14.32 0.32 -8.66
C ALA A 105 -14.00 0.73 -10.11
N PHE A 106 -13.56 1.97 -10.32
CA PHE A 106 -13.32 2.54 -11.65
C PHE A 106 -11.95 2.13 -12.22
N PRO A 107 -11.89 1.40 -13.35
CA PRO A 107 -10.64 0.94 -13.93
C PRO A 107 -9.68 2.06 -14.32
N ARG A 108 -10.17 3.18 -14.88
CA ARG A 108 -9.31 4.28 -15.33
C ARG A 108 -8.68 5.01 -14.16
N VAL A 109 -9.40 5.13 -13.04
CA VAL A 109 -8.88 5.69 -11.79
C VAL A 109 -7.77 4.80 -11.23
N ARG A 110 -7.98 3.48 -11.20
CA ARG A 110 -6.95 2.52 -10.79
C ARG A 110 -5.69 2.69 -11.64
N GLU A 111 -5.85 2.81 -12.96
CA GLU A 111 -4.71 3.00 -13.88
C GLU A 111 -3.93 4.29 -13.62
N ALA A 112 -4.62 5.40 -13.36
CA ALA A 112 -3.98 6.67 -12.99
C ALA A 112 -3.17 6.52 -11.69
N LEU A 113 -3.75 5.86 -10.68
CA LEU A 113 -3.09 5.61 -9.40
C LEU A 113 -1.94 4.60 -9.49
N LEU A 114 -1.96 3.66 -10.45
CA LEU A 114 -0.88 2.69 -10.63
C LEU A 114 0.44 3.36 -10.98
N ARG A 115 0.41 4.39 -11.83
CA ARG A 115 1.62 5.15 -12.20
C ARG A 115 2.24 5.81 -10.97
N ARG A 116 1.40 6.39 -10.11
CA ARG A 116 1.82 7.02 -8.87
C ARG A 116 2.40 6.02 -7.89
N GLN A 117 1.73 4.88 -7.68
CA GLN A 117 2.22 3.79 -6.83
C GLN A 117 3.59 3.28 -7.26
N ARG A 118 3.83 3.15 -8.57
CA ARG A 118 5.15 2.76 -9.10
C ARG A 118 6.23 3.81 -8.87
N ALA A 119 5.87 5.10 -8.83
CA ALA A 119 6.81 6.17 -8.54
C ALA A 119 7.35 6.12 -7.10
N PHE A 120 6.61 5.55 -6.14
CA PHE A 120 7.09 5.34 -4.77
C PHE A 120 8.23 4.31 -4.66
N ARG A 121 8.58 3.63 -5.75
CA ARG A 121 9.72 2.71 -5.79
C ARG A 121 11.01 3.53 -5.86
N GLU A 122 11.48 3.95 -4.68
CA GLU A 122 12.71 4.72 -4.50
C GLU A 122 13.72 3.98 -3.61
N LEU A 123 15.00 4.33 -3.72
CA LEU A 123 16.04 3.83 -2.80
C LEU A 123 15.75 4.36 -1.37
N PRO A 124 16.05 3.59 -0.31
CA PRO A 124 16.77 2.30 -0.28
C PRO A 124 15.91 1.06 -0.59
N GLY A 125 14.59 1.19 -0.66
CA GLY A 125 13.65 0.12 -0.96
C GLY A 125 12.21 0.50 -0.63
N LEU A 126 11.25 -0.36 -0.99
CA LEU A 126 9.81 -0.11 -0.84
C LEU A 126 9.08 -1.29 -0.20
N ILE A 127 8.26 -1.03 0.82
CA ILE A 127 7.28 -1.95 1.38
C ILE A 127 5.90 -1.54 0.89
N ALA A 128 5.23 -2.38 0.10
CA ALA A 128 3.92 -2.10 -0.48
C ALA A 128 2.81 -2.96 0.15
N ASP A 129 1.84 -2.32 0.81
CA ASP A 129 0.64 -2.94 1.38
C ASP A 129 -0.56 -2.81 0.43
N GLY A 130 -1.24 -3.92 0.14
CA GLY A 130 -2.48 -3.88 -0.60
C GLY A 130 -3.17 -5.22 -0.79
N ARG A 131 -3.93 -5.32 -1.89
CA ARG A 131 -4.58 -6.56 -2.34
C ARG A 131 -3.92 -7.17 -3.58
N ASP A 132 -3.43 -6.32 -4.48
CA ASP A 132 -2.91 -6.70 -5.80
C ASP A 132 -1.50 -6.11 -6.06
N MET A 133 -0.72 -5.84 -5.00
CA MET A 133 0.61 -5.23 -5.11
C MET A 133 1.59 -6.15 -5.82
N GLY A 134 1.65 -7.43 -5.44
CA GLY A 134 2.59 -8.39 -6.04
C GLY A 134 2.16 -8.96 -7.39
N THR A 135 0.92 -8.72 -7.82
CA THR A 135 0.36 -9.27 -9.08
C THR A 135 0.20 -8.21 -10.16
N VAL A 136 -0.28 -7.01 -9.80
CA VAL A 136 -0.59 -5.94 -10.77
C VAL A 136 0.41 -4.78 -10.70
N VAL A 137 0.75 -4.33 -9.49
CA VAL A 137 1.55 -3.11 -9.30
C VAL A 137 3.04 -3.38 -9.52
N PHE A 138 3.57 -4.37 -8.81
CA PHE A 138 4.98 -4.80 -8.81
C PHE A 138 5.08 -6.31 -9.06
N PRO A 139 4.83 -6.76 -10.31
CA PRO A 139 4.94 -8.18 -10.66
C PRO A 139 6.38 -8.70 -10.52
N ASP A 140 7.36 -7.81 -10.58
CA ASP A 140 8.80 -8.05 -10.47
C ASP A 140 9.32 -8.02 -9.01
N ALA A 141 8.43 -7.84 -8.02
CA ALA A 141 8.84 -7.81 -6.62
C ALA A 141 9.50 -9.14 -6.19
N PRO A 142 10.73 -9.11 -5.61
CA PRO A 142 11.45 -10.30 -5.19
C PRO A 142 10.78 -11.05 -4.03
N VAL A 143 9.99 -10.37 -3.20
CA VAL A 143 9.32 -10.95 -2.04
C VAL A 143 7.84 -10.58 -2.06
N LYS A 144 6.97 -11.60 -2.05
CA LYS A 144 5.51 -11.45 -2.08
C LYS A 144 4.90 -12.23 -0.92
N PHE A 145 4.34 -11.52 0.05
CA PHE A 145 3.54 -12.12 1.12
C PHE A 145 2.06 -12.07 0.72
N SER A 146 1.33 -13.17 0.88
CA SER A 146 -0.13 -13.19 0.72
C SER A 146 -0.76 -13.79 1.97
N SER A 147 -1.67 -13.07 2.62
CA SER A 147 -2.33 -13.53 3.84
C SER A 147 -3.59 -14.37 3.58
N MET A 148 -3.85 -14.78 2.34
CA MET A 148 -4.87 -15.80 2.04
C MET A 148 -4.31 -17.21 2.26
N PRO A 149 -5.09 -18.14 2.82
CA PRO A 149 -4.81 -19.55 2.62
C PRO A 149 -5.04 -19.86 1.14
N ARG A 150 -3.98 -20.11 0.37
CA ARG A 150 -4.15 -20.91 -0.85
C ARG A 150 -4.70 -22.27 -0.42
N PRO A 151 -5.58 -22.94 -1.19
CA PRO A 151 -5.71 -24.38 -1.05
C PRO A 151 -4.36 -24.98 -1.47
N MET A 152 -3.45 -25.17 -0.51
CA MET A 152 -2.26 -25.97 -0.72
C MET A 152 -2.72 -27.42 -0.86
N SER A 153 -2.77 -27.91 -2.10
CA SER A 153 -2.44 -29.30 -2.38
C SER A 153 -1.00 -29.51 -1.89
N GLY A 154 -0.87 -30.05 -0.68
CA GLY A 154 0.43 -30.27 -0.03
C GLY A 154 0.46 -29.73 1.39
N ARG A 155 0.36 -30.64 2.36
CA ARG A 155 0.38 -30.40 3.81
C ARG A 155 1.41 -29.33 4.21
N ILE A 156 0.96 -28.24 4.83
CA ILE A 156 1.47 -27.74 6.12
C ILE A 156 0.31 -27.00 6.79
N ALA A 157 -0.12 -27.52 7.93
CA ALA A 157 -1.18 -26.96 8.76
C ALA A 157 -0.78 -25.60 9.33
N ALA A 158 -1.77 -24.71 9.39
CA ALA A 158 -1.69 -23.43 10.07
C ALA A 158 -1.28 -23.62 11.54
N CYS A 159 -0.15 -23.04 11.94
CA CYS A 159 0.23 -22.91 13.34
C CYS A 159 0.56 -21.44 13.64
N GLY A 160 -0.14 -20.86 14.60
CA GLY A 160 -0.02 -19.45 15.01
C GLY A 160 1.38 -19.05 15.53
N SER A 161 2.29 -19.99 15.75
CA SER A 161 3.68 -19.72 16.12
C SER A 161 4.58 -19.33 14.93
N CYS A 162 4.13 -19.53 13.69
CA CYS A 162 4.96 -19.33 12.50
C CYS A 162 5.12 -17.86 12.06
N ARG A 163 4.33 -16.92 12.61
CA ARG A 163 4.44 -15.48 12.28
C ARG A 163 5.80 -14.87 12.66
N LYS A 164 6.44 -15.35 13.73
CA LYS A 164 7.77 -14.85 14.14
C LYS A 164 8.92 -15.51 13.36
N ARG A 165 8.79 -16.78 12.95
CA ARG A 165 9.87 -17.50 12.23
C ARG A 165 10.00 -17.07 10.77
N ALA A 166 8.90 -16.74 10.09
CA ALA A 166 8.96 -16.21 8.72
C ALA A 166 9.67 -14.84 8.68
N LEU A 167 9.49 -14.00 9.71
CA LEU A 167 10.19 -12.72 9.85
C LEU A 167 11.71 -12.92 10.01
N MET A 168 12.12 -13.89 10.82
CA MET A 168 13.54 -14.15 11.13
C MET A 168 14.32 -14.77 9.97
N LEU A 169 13.67 -15.60 9.13
CA LEU A 169 14.30 -16.20 7.95
C LEU A 169 14.47 -15.22 6.79
N THR A 170 13.61 -14.19 6.68
CA THR A 170 13.69 -13.21 5.59
C THR A 170 14.65 -12.05 5.91
N LEU A 171 14.74 -11.63 7.17
CA LEU A 171 15.73 -10.65 7.63
C LEU A 171 17.19 -11.12 7.43
N ASN A 172 17.43 -12.43 7.52
CA ASN A 172 18.74 -13.03 7.25
C ASN A 172 19.16 -13.04 5.76
N VAL A 173 18.24 -12.72 4.84
CA VAL A 173 18.54 -12.61 3.40
C VAL A 173 19.03 -11.20 3.02
N PHE A 174 18.68 -10.18 3.81
CA PHE A 174 19.01 -8.78 3.53
C PHE A 174 20.10 -8.17 4.42
N CYS A 175 20.51 -8.86 5.49
CA CYS A 175 21.64 -8.44 6.32
C CYS A 175 22.84 -9.36 6.05
N PRO A 176 23.79 -8.99 5.16
CA PRO A 176 25.06 -9.71 5.11
C PRO A 176 25.81 -9.39 6.41
N ARG A 177 26.36 -10.44 7.04
CA ARG A 177 27.31 -10.30 8.16
C ARG A 177 28.54 -9.51 7.74
#